data_AF-M6G5K3-F1
#
_entry.id   AF-M6G5K3-F1
#
_cell.length_a   1.000
_cell.length_b   1.000
_cell.length_c   1.000
_cell.angle_alpha   90.00
_cell.angle_beta   90.00
_cell.angle_gamma   90.00
#
_symmetry.space_group_name_H-M   'P 1'
#
loop_
_entity.id
_entity.type
_entity.pdbx_description
1 polymer ?
#
loop_
_entity_poly.entity_id
_entity_poly.type
_entity_poly.pdbx_seq_one_letter_code
_entity_poly.pdbx_strand_id
1 'polypeptide(L)' 'MYHQKLASIERIYLSAGAELSKQFSKPVFFPEDYFDQELVLLNIIEIDKTSLQKLVLI' A
#
# COMPACT_ATOMS: atom_id res chain seq x y z
N MET A 1 2.56 6.28 -13.79
CA MET A 1 2.85 7.52 -13.03
C MET A 1 2.52 7.32 -11.56
N TYR A 2 3.34 7.83 -10.62
CA TYR A 2 3.06 7.76 -9.18
C TYR A 2 1.94 8.76 -8.83
N HIS A 3 0.74 8.26 -8.51
CA HIS A 3 -0.40 9.11 -8.18
C HIS A 3 -0.21 9.73 -6.78
N GLN A 4 -0.21 11.06 -6.68
CA GLN A 4 -0.10 11.78 -5.40
C GLN A 4 -1.14 11.35 -4.36
N LYS A 5 -2.33 10.93 -4.81
CA LYS A 5 -3.40 10.42 -3.94
C LYS A 5 -3.04 9.07 -3.30
N LEU A 6 -2.37 8.19 -4.05
CA LEU A 6 -1.83 6.92 -3.53
C LEU A 6 -0.67 7.15 -2.57
N ALA A 7 0.21 8.12 -2.86
CA ALA A 7 1.32 8.49 -1.97
C ALA A 7 0.83 8.96 -0.58
N SER A 8 -0.35 9.59 -0.52
CA SER A 8 -0.94 10.04 0.74
C SER A 8 -1.47 8.87 1.57
N ILE A 9 -2.12 7.89 0.93
CA ILE A 9 -2.62 6.68 1.60
C ILE A 9 -1.47 5.81 2.07
N GLU A 10 -0.45 5.61 1.21
CA GLU A 10 0.77 4.89 1.54
C GLU A 10 1.43 5.48 2.80
N ARG A 11 1.58 6.81 2.87
CA ARG A 11 2.13 7.49 4.06
C ARG A 11 1.36 7.22 5.34
N ILE A 12 0.03 7.10 5.29
CA ILE A 12 -0.80 6.82 6.48
C ILE A 12 -0.45 5.44 7.03
N TYR A 13 -0.44 4.41 6.17
CA TYR A 13 -0.14 3.05 6.59
C TYR A 13 1.31 2.91 7.03
N LEU A 14 2.27 3.52 6.33
CA LEU A 14 3.68 3.51 6.74
C LEU A 14 3.87 4.18 8.11
N SER A 15 3.20 5.31 8.36
CA SER A 15 3.26 6.00 9.67
C SER A 15 2.61 5.19 10.79
N ALA A 16 1.68 4.30 10.45
CA ALA A 16 1.02 3.40 11.39
C ALA A 16 1.81 2.12 11.68
N GLY A 17 3.00 1.95 11.08
CA GLY A 17 3.87 0.79 11.28
C GLY A 17 3.77 -0.26 10.18
N ALA A 18 3.15 0.05 9.03
CA ALA A 18 3.33 -0.77 7.85
C ALA A 18 4.75 -0.60 7.28
N GLU A 19 5.30 -1.66 6.72
CA GLU A 19 6.60 -1.68 6.07
C GLU A 19 6.47 -2.19 4.63
N LEU A 20 7.43 -1.86 3.76
CA LEU A 20 7.48 -2.47 2.43
C LEU A 20 7.70 -3.98 2.54
N SER A 21 6.95 -4.73 1.75
CA SER A 21 7.05 -6.20 1.72
C SER A 21 8.46 -6.64 1.33
N LYS A 22 9.02 -7.54 2.15
CA LYS A 22 10.30 -8.21 1.82
C LYS A 22 10.09 -9.35 0.84
N GLN A 23 8.90 -9.94 0.81
CA GLN A 23 8.52 -11.02 -0.11
C GLN A 23 8.28 -10.49 -1.53
N PHE A 24 7.64 -9.31 -1.63
CA PHE A 24 7.31 -8.66 -2.90
C PHE A 24 8.13 -7.38 -3.07
N SER A 25 9.43 -7.56 -3.32
CA SER A 25 10.40 -6.46 -3.46
C SER A 25 10.28 -5.65 -4.76
N LYS A 26 9.37 -6.02 -5.65
CA LYS A 26 9.08 -5.33 -6.90
C LYS A 26 7.58 -5.00 -6.97
N PRO A 27 7.21 -3.91 -7.67
CA PRO A 27 5.81 -3.58 -7.89
C PRO A 27 5.05 -4.76 -8.52
N VAL A 28 3.90 -5.09 -7.96
CA VAL A 28 3.05 -6.20 -8.37
C VAL A 28 1.90 -5.66 -9.21
N PHE A 29 1.55 -6.42 -10.25
CA PHE A 29 0.37 -6.17 -11.07
C PHE A 29 -0.82 -6.97 -10.54
N PHE A 30 -1.97 -6.33 -10.41
CA PHE A 30 -3.23 -6.98 -10.08
C PHE A 30 -4.17 -6.90 -11.29
N PRO A 31 -4.62 -8.05 -11.86
CA PRO A 31 -5.38 -8.10 -13.11
C PRO A 31 -6.68 -7.28 -13.14
N GLU A 32 -7.22 -6.94 -11.97
CA GLU A 32 -8.48 -6.20 -11.84
C GLU A 32 -8.27 -4.75 -11.37
N ASP A 33 -7.05 -4.33 -11.05
CA ASP A 33 -6.75 -2.97 -10.62
C ASP A 33 -6.36 -2.09 -11.83
N TYR A 34 -7.37 -1.39 -12.34
CA TYR A 34 -7.22 -0.32 -13.31
C TYR A 34 -7.50 1.02 -12.64
N PHE A 35 -6.58 1.97 -12.78
CA PHE A 35 -6.83 3.35 -12.43
C PHE A 35 -6.94 4.15 -13.72
N ASP A 36 -8.13 4.73 -13.95
CA ASP A 36 -8.44 5.51 -15.16
C ASP A 36 -8.10 4.75 -16.48
N GLN A 37 -8.43 3.46 -16.52
CA GLN A 37 -8.16 2.54 -17.64
C GLN A 37 -6.67 2.23 -17.89
N GLU A 38 -5.76 2.71 -17.05
CA GLU A 38 -4.34 2.34 -17.09
C GLU A 38 -4.02 1.20 -16.14
N LEU A 39 -3.07 0.35 -16.55
CA LEU A 39 -2.50 -0.71 -15.72
C LEU A 39 -1.73 -0.09 -14.56
N VAL A 40 -2.05 -0.50 -13.34
CA VAL A 40 -1.38 0.00 -12.14
C VAL A 40 -0.42 -1.06 -11.60
N LEU A 41 0.80 -0.61 -11.32
CA LEU A 41 1.79 -1.37 -10.56
C LEU A 41 1.78 -0.84 -9.13
N LEU A 42 1.61 -1.75 -8.17
CA LEU A 42 1.48 -1.40 -6.75
C LEU A 42 2.66 -1.96 -5.95
N ASN A 43 3.21 -1.15 -5.06
CA ASN A 43 4.12 -1.64 -4.04
C ASN A 43 3.29 -2.32 -2.95
N ILE A 44 3.72 -3.50 -2.53
CA ILE A 44 3.08 -4.21 -1.42
C ILE A 44 3.67 -3.69 -0.11
N ILE A 45 2.79 -3.26 0.79
CA ILE A 45 3.13 -2.98 2.18
C ILE A 45 2.51 -4.07 3.07
N GLU A 46 3.22 -4.42 4.14
CA GLU A 46 2.80 -5.38 5.14
C GLU A 46 2.68 -4.66 6.48
N ILE A 47 1.61 -4.95 7.23
CA ILE A 47 1.40 -4.41 8.57
C ILE A 47 1.13 -5.56 9.52
N ASP A 48 1.81 -5.57 10.65
CA ASP A 48 1.56 -6.58 11.66
C ASP A 48 0.20 -6.34 12.34
N LYS A 49 -0.40 -7.42 12.85
CA LYS A 49 -1.73 -7.37 13.48
C LYS A 49 -1.81 -6.38 14.64
N THR A 50 -0.74 -6.24 15.42
CA THR A 50 -0.70 -5.34 16.60
C THR A 50 -0.73 -3.89 16.15
N SER A 51 0.02 -3.55 15.11
CA SER A 51 0.03 -2.21 14.52
C SER A 51 -1.31 -1.89 13.85
N LEU A 52 -1.92 -2.86 13.14
CA LEU A 52 -3.24 -2.68 12.53
C LEU A 52 -4.34 -2.41 13.56
N GLN A 53 -4.31 -3.07 14.72
CA GLN A 53 -5.29 -2.85 15.79
C GLN A 53 -5.26 -1.43 16.35
N LYS A 54 -4.12 -0.74 16.30
CA LYS A 54 -4.01 0.67 16.73
C LYS A 54 -4.68 1.63 15.75
N LEU A 55 -4.76 1.28 14.46
CA LEU A 55 -5.43 2.09 13.44
C LEU A 55 -6.96 2.05 13.55
N VAL A 56 -7.53 0.91 13.94
CA VAL A 56 -8.99 0.70 14.04
C VAL A 56 -9.60 1.38 15.27
N LEU A 57 -8.76 1.86 16.20
CA LEU A 57 -9.17 2.53 17.44
C LEU A 57 -9.24 4.08 17.32
N ILE A 58 -9.02 4.62 16.11
CA ILE A 58 -9.14 6.06 15.79
C ILE A 58 -10.43 6.28 14.99
#